data_AF-A0A9C9MJT7-F1
#
_entry.id   AF-A0A9C9MJT7-F1
#
_cell.length_a   1.000
_cell.length_b   1.000
_cell.length_c   1.000
_cell.angle_alpha   90.00
_cell.angle_beta   90.00
_cell.angle_gamma   90.00
#
_symmetry.space_group_name_H-M   'P 1'
#
loop_
_entity.id
_entity.type
_entity.pdbx_description
1 polymer ?
#
loop_
_entity_poly.entity_id
_entity_poly.type
_entity_poly.pdbx_seq_one_letter_code
_entity_poly.pdbx_strand_id
1 'polypeptide(L)'
;METTDNEGYPTEEFLTYIRDSEFKTTEDIMNLVEMIGDAWYFGDWGFKLHRKYKGKRKLELHTGGWNGNEDIIEAITSNIYLTHLRMSYARWEAGGHHYFEINY
;
A
#
# COMPACT_ATOMS: atom_id res chain seq x y z
N MET A 1 -12.11 10.09 -2.25
CA MET A 1 -12.26 9.58 -3.63
C MET A 1 -12.66 8.13 -3.56
N GLU A 2 -13.19 7.58 -4.64
CA GLU A 2 -13.44 6.14 -4.76
C GLU A 2 -12.12 5.41 -5.02
N THR A 3 -11.82 4.40 -4.22
CA THR A 3 -10.58 3.63 -4.33
C THR A 3 -10.66 2.55 -5.40
N THR A 4 -11.84 1.97 -5.63
CA THR A 4 -12.09 0.93 -6.63
C THR A 4 -13.24 1.29 -7.57
N ASP A 5 -13.21 0.74 -8.79
CA ASP A 5 -14.30 0.83 -9.76
C ASP A 5 -15.38 -0.26 -9.52
N ASN A 6 -16.34 -0.34 -10.45
CA ASN A 6 -17.45 -1.30 -10.39
C ASN A 6 -17.01 -2.76 -10.56
N GLU A 7 -15.81 -3.01 -11.08
CA GLU A 7 -15.24 -4.35 -11.25
C GLU A 7 -14.31 -4.72 -10.06
N GLY A 8 -14.13 -3.80 -9.11
CA GLY A 8 -13.28 -3.98 -7.95
C GLY A 8 -11.80 -3.67 -8.22
N TYR A 9 -11.46 -3.12 -9.38
CA TYR A 9 -10.11 -2.68 -9.72
C TYR A 9 -9.81 -1.31 -9.11
N PRO A 10 -8.57 -1.02 -8.69
CA PRO A 10 -8.22 0.30 -8.21
C PRO A 10 -8.46 1.35 -9.30
N THR A 11 -9.05 2.49 -8.92
CA THR A 11 -9.29 3.58 -9.87
C THR A 11 -7.97 4.25 -10.26
N GLU A 12 -7.87 4.77 -11.49
CA GLU A 12 -6.71 5.57 -11.91
C GLU A 12 -6.51 6.83 -11.05
N GLU A 13 -7.59 7.40 -10.52
CA GLU A 13 -7.51 8.51 -9.56
C GLU A 13 -6.79 8.09 -8.28
N PHE A 14 -7.14 6.92 -7.74
CA PHE A 14 -6.49 6.37 -6.55
C PHE A 14 -5.03 6.01 -6.82
N LEU A 15 -4.73 5.33 -7.92
CA LEU A 15 -3.35 4.99 -8.28
C LEU A 15 -2.49 6.26 -8.45
N THR A 16 -3.02 7.28 -9.14
CA THR A 16 -2.34 8.57 -9.31
C THR A 16 -2.11 9.27 -7.97
N TYR A 17 -3.10 9.24 -7.07
CA TYR A 17 -2.93 9.78 -5.73
C TYR A 17 -1.78 9.10 -4.97
N ILE A 18 -1.66 7.77 -5.05
CA ILE A 18 -0.54 7.04 -4.42
C ILE A 18 0.80 7.48 -5.04
N ARG A 19 0.87 7.56 -6.37
CA ARG A 19 2.11 7.89 -7.11
C ARG A 19 2.62 9.30 -6.82
N ASP A 20 1.72 10.28 -6.81
CA ASP A 20 2.11 11.69 -6.96
C ASP A 20 1.94 12.51 -5.67
N SER A 21 1.23 11.99 -4.66
CA SER A 21 0.99 12.74 -3.42
C SER A 21 2.21 12.78 -2.51
N GLU A 22 2.35 13.90 -1.79
CA GLU A 22 3.33 14.06 -0.72
C GLU A 22 2.71 13.67 0.63
N PHE A 23 3.10 12.52 1.17
CA PHE A 23 2.67 12.05 2.48
C PHE A 23 3.61 12.57 3.58
N LYS A 24 3.24 13.69 4.22
CA LYS A 24 4.11 14.44 5.12
C LYS A 24 3.98 14.01 6.57
N THR A 25 2.78 13.62 6.99
CA THR A 25 2.45 13.32 8.38
C THR A 25 2.23 11.82 8.60
N THR A 26 2.26 11.42 9.87
CA THR A 26 1.83 10.08 10.30
C THR A 26 0.40 9.78 9.88
N GLU A 27 -0.48 10.78 9.98
CA GLU A 27 -1.90 10.65 9.65
C GLU A 27 -2.08 10.41 8.15
N ASP A 28 -1.35 11.12 7.30
CA ASP A 28 -1.38 10.91 5.83
C ASP A 28 -1.06 9.46 5.46
N ILE A 29 -0.02 8.89 6.10
CA ILE A 29 0.42 7.52 5.85
C ILE A 29 -0.57 6.50 6.39
N MET A 30 -1.15 6.74 7.56
CA MET A 30 -2.14 5.83 8.12
C MET A 30 -3.44 5.83 7.31
N ASN A 31 -3.89 7.01 6.86
CA ASN A 31 -5.03 7.14 5.96
C ASN A 31 -4.76 6.42 4.63
N LEU A 32 -3.57 6.59 4.03
CA LEU A 32 -3.17 5.84 2.83
C LEU A 32 -3.25 4.32 3.06
N VAL A 33 -2.75 3.83 4.19
CA VAL A 33 -2.75 2.40 4.51
C VAL A 33 -4.17 1.85 4.68
N GLU A 34 -5.07 2.63 5.28
CA GLU A 34 -6.50 2.27 5.37
C GLU A 34 -7.13 2.21 3.98
N MET A 35 -6.89 3.21 3.13
CA MET A 35 -7.39 3.23 1.75
C MET A 35 -6.86 2.07 0.91
N ILE A 36 -5.58 1.68 1.07
CA ILE A 36 -5.02 0.48 0.43
C ILE A 36 -5.76 -0.75 0.94
N GLY A 37 -6.01 -0.87 2.25
CA GLY A 37 -6.75 -1.98 2.82
C GLY A 37 -8.16 -2.13 2.26
N ASP A 38 -8.88 -1.01 2.11
CA ASP A 38 -10.22 -0.98 1.53
C ASP A 38 -10.22 -1.35 0.03
N ALA A 39 -9.15 -0.97 -0.68
CA ALA A 39 -8.98 -1.28 -2.10
C ALA A 39 -8.39 -2.68 -2.38
N TRP A 40 -7.87 -3.36 -1.36
CA TRP A 40 -7.08 -4.57 -1.56
C TRP A 40 -7.98 -5.76 -1.90
N TYR A 41 -7.74 -6.37 -3.06
CA TYR A 41 -8.42 -7.60 -3.41
C TYR A 41 -7.90 -8.74 -2.53
N PHE A 42 -8.83 -9.48 -1.91
CA PHE A 42 -8.56 -10.40 -0.79
C PHE A 42 -8.04 -9.70 0.48
N GLY A 43 -8.57 -8.52 0.83
CA GLY A 43 -8.13 -7.77 2.02
C GLY A 43 -8.16 -8.55 3.34
N ASP A 44 -9.00 -9.57 3.47
CA ASP A 44 -9.06 -10.46 4.64
C ASP A 44 -7.85 -11.38 4.81
N TRP A 45 -7.19 -11.75 3.71
CA TRP A 45 -6.03 -12.64 3.69
C TRP A 45 -4.73 -11.95 3.28
N GLY A 46 -4.82 -11.07 2.28
CA GLY A 46 -3.69 -10.47 1.57
C GLY A 46 -3.20 -9.17 2.16
N PHE A 47 -3.98 -8.50 3.02
CA PHE A 47 -3.57 -7.27 3.68
C PHE A 47 -3.32 -7.51 5.17
N LYS A 48 -2.10 -7.27 5.65
CA LYS A 48 -1.76 -7.43 7.07
C LYS A 48 -0.95 -6.27 7.60
N LEU A 49 -1.47 -5.61 8.62
CA LEU A 49 -0.80 -4.52 9.31
C LEU A 49 -0.42 -4.93 10.72
N HIS A 50 0.88 -5.06 10.96
CA HIS A 50 1.44 -5.47 12.25
C HIS A 50 2.11 -4.29 12.97
N ARG A 51 1.89 -4.21 14.28
CA ARG A 51 2.70 -3.34 15.15
C ARG A 51 4.02 -4.02 15.47
N LYS A 52 5.15 -3.36 15.19
CA LYS A 52 6.49 -3.88 15.52
C LYS A 52 6.95 -3.35 16.89
N TYR A 53 7.01 -2.02 17.03
CA TYR A 53 7.26 -1.29 18.28
C TYR A 53 6.72 0.15 18.18
N LYS A 54 6.91 1.01 19.20
CA LYS A 54 6.38 2.39 19.19
C LYS A 54 6.99 3.17 18.01
N GLY A 55 6.14 3.73 17.15
CA GLY A 55 6.56 4.48 15.95
C GLY A 55 6.94 3.63 14.73
N LYS A 56 6.73 2.30 14.77
CA LYS A 56 7.03 1.43 13.62
C LYS A 56 6.00 0.32 13.40
N ARG A 57 5.51 0.23 12.17
CA ARG A 57 4.62 -0.85 11.71
C ARG A 57 5.24 -1.62 10.55
N LYS A 58 4.81 -2.87 10.39
CA LYS A 58 5.10 -3.72 9.24
C LYS A 58 3.80 -3.90 8.47
N LEU A 59 3.81 -3.59 7.18
CA LEU A 59 2.71 -3.84 6.27
C LEU A 59 3.11 -5.00 5.36
N GLU A 60 2.27 -6.01 5.27
CA GLU A 60 2.42 -7.14 4.36
C GLU A 60 1.26 -7.10 3.36
N LEU A 61 1.61 -7.14 2.09
CA LEU A 61 0.68 -7.11 0.96
C LEU A 61 0.93 -8.36 0.12
N HIS A 62 -0.06 -9.25 0.05
CA HIS A 62 -0.02 -10.45 -0.75
C HIS A 62 -1.02 -10.32 -1.89
N THR A 63 -0.53 -10.32 -3.12
CA THR A 63 -1.35 -9.98 -4.30
C THR A 63 -2.24 -11.13 -4.72
N GLY A 64 -1.84 -12.38 -4.43
CA GLY A 64 -2.57 -13.58 -4.86
C GLY A 64 -2.59 -13.75 -6.38
N GLY A 65 -1.73 -13.02 -7.11
CA GLY A 65 -1.72 -12.97 -8.57
C GLY A 65 -2.86 -12.15 -9.17
N TRP A 66 -3.54 -11.30 -8.39
CA TRP A 66 -4.57 -10.40 -8.91
C TRP A 66 -3.97 -9.06 -9.36
N ASN A 67 -4.22 -8.68 -10.62
CA ASN A 67 -3.51 -7.58 -11.27
C ASN A 67 -3.71 -6.22 -10.58
N GLY A 68 -4.91 -5.88 -10.10
CA GLY A 68 -5.10 -4.57 -9.46
C GLY A 68 -4.31 -4.40 -8.14
N ASN A 69 -3.96 -5.49 -7.46
CA ASN A 69 -3.11 -5.46 -6.28
C ASN A 69 -1.67 -5.14 -6.72
N GLU A 70 -1.23 -5.71 -7.85
CA GLU A 70 0.06 -5.40 -8.46
C GLU A 70 0.12 -3.93 -8.90
N ASP A 71 -0.97 -3.36 -9.44
CA ASP A 71 -1.05 -1.95 -9.82
C ASP A 71 -0.88 -1.03 -8.60
N ILE A 72 -1.48 -1.38 -7.45
CA ILE A 72 -1.28 -0.65 -6.18
C ILE A 72 0.19 -0.75 -5.73
N ILE A 73 0.82 -1.93 -5.82
CA ILE A 73 2.24 -2.09 -5.50
C ILE A 73 3.12 -1.22 -6.40
N GLU A 74 2.85 -1.21 -7.71
CA GLU A 74 3.59 -0.38 -8.67
C GLU A 74 3.45 1.11 -8.31
N ALA A 75 2.22 1.56 -8.02
CA ALA A 75 1.97 2.93 -7.60
C ALA A 75 2.75 3.30 -6.33
N ILE A 76 2.74 2.47 -5.29
CA ILE A 76 3.52 2.70 -4.06
C ILE A 76 5.01 2.76 -4.37
N THR A 77 5.53 1.78 -5.13
CA THR A 77 6.97 1.64 -5.37
C THR A 77 7.54 2.70 -6.31
N SER A 78 6.71 3.28 -7.19
CA SER A 78 7.08 4.42 -8.03
C SER A 78 7.13 5.75 -7.26
N ASN A 79 6.44 5.88 -6.12
CA ASN A 79 6.54 7.06 -5.27
C ASN A 79 7.82 6.99 -4.42
N ILE A 80 8.90 7.58 -4.95
CA ILE A 80 10.24 7.56 -4.33
C ILE A 80 10.22 8.23 -2.96
N TYR A 81 9.49 9.33 -2.79
CA TYR A 81 9.40 10.04 -1.51
C TYR A 81 8.70 9.19 -0.44
N LEU A 82 7.57 8.57 -0.80
CA LEU A 82 6.85 7.64 0.07
C LEU A 82 7.76 6.49 0.49
N THR A 83 8.40 5.82 -0.47
CA THR A 83 9.24 4.65 -0.19
C THR A 83 10.51 4.97 0.59
N HIS A 84 11.14 6.12 0.38
CA HIS A 84 12.39 6.43 1.08
C HIS A 84 12.18 7.06 2.45
N LEU A 85 11.06 7.77 2.68
CA LEU A 85 10.89 8.59 3.89
C LEU A 85 9.89 8.02 4.89
N ARG A 86 8.91 7.22 4.44
CA ARG A 86 7.74 6.87 5.25
C ARG A 86 7.36 5.40 5.22
N MET A 87 7.31 4.78 4.03
CA MET A 87 6.86 3.41 3.81
C MET A 87 7.90 2.63 3.01
N SER A 88 8.99 2.23 3.67
CA SER A 88 10.12 1.61 3.01
C SER A 88 9.82 0.21 2.49
N TYR A 89 10.04 0.01 1.19
CA TYR A 89 9.92 -1.28 0.56
C TYR A 89 11.08 -2.18 0.97
N ALA A 90 10.80 -3.17 1.82
CA ALA A 90 11.82 -3.90 2.54
C ALA A 90 12.24 -5.19 1.84
N ARG A 91 11.28 -5.91 1.24
CA ARG A 91 11.54 -7.16 0.52
C ARG A 91 10.34 -7.58 -0.34
N TRP A 92 10.64 -8.45 -1.30
CA TRP A 92 9.70 -9.18 -2.12
C TRP A 92 10.01 -10.67 -2.07
N GLU A 93 8.96 -11.49 -2.10
CA GLU A 93 9.08 -12.94 -2.26
C GLU A 93 8.20 -13.38 -3.44
N ALA A 94 8.68 -14.38 -4.18
CA ALA A 94 7.96 -14.95 -5.32
C ALA A 94 6.55 -15.42 -4.87
N GLY A 95 5.56 -15.24 -5.75
CA GLY A 95 4.15 -15.42 -5.40
C GLY A 95 3.42 -14.14 -5.00
N GLY A 96 4.06 -12.97 -5.18
CA GLY A 96 3.42 -11.67 -4.97
C GLY A 96 3.33 -11.28 -3.51
N HIS A 97 4.36 -11.59 -2.70
CA HIS A 97 4.41 -11.20 -1.30
C HIS A 97 5.34 -10.00 -1.12
N HIS A 98 4.76 -8.85 -0.78
CA HIS A 98 5.43 -7.56 -0.65
C HIS A 98 5.41 -7.13 0.82
N TYR A 99 6.53 -6.57 1.27
CA TYR A 99 6.69 -6.19 2.66
C TYR A 99 7.24 -4.78 2.78
N PHE A 100 6.56 -3.97 3.59
CA PHE A 100 6.91 -2.58 3.83
C PHE A 100 7.13 -2.33 5.32
N GLU A 101 8.08 -1.45 5.62
CA GLU A 101 8.28 -0.89 6.95
C GLU A 101 7.77 0.55 6.99
N ILE A 102 6.80 0.82 7.85
CA ILE A 102 6.22 2.14 8.02
C ILE A 102 6.84 2.79 9.27
N ASN A 103 7.45 3.96 9.09
CA ASN A 103 8.02 4.76 10.16
C ASN A 103 7.20 6.04 10.35
N TYR A 104 6.83 6.34 11.59
CA TYR A 104 6.09 7.55 11.94
C TYR A 104 6.40 8.07 13.33
#